data_AF-W7I3U9-F1
#
_entry.id   AF-W7I3U9-F1
#
_cell.length_a   1.000
_cell.length_b   1.000
_cell.length_c   1.000
_cell.angle_alpha   90.00
_cell.angle_beta   90.00
_cell.angle_gamma   90.00
#
_symmetry.space_group_name_H-M   'P 1'
#
loop_
_entity.id
_entity.type
_entity.pdbx_description
1 polymer ?
#
loop_
_entity_poly.entity_id
_entity_poly.type
_entity_poly.pdbx_seq_one_letter_code
_entity_poly.pdbx_strand_id
1 'polypeptide(L)'
;MSSFLKKIINNKPPSHQSRGSSSNPYKNSNQGAAPPAYTPVLPSGQNASYYGTSPQPQYPPMPQQMHQPPPPQQMYPSQGPPPPGLIHPGTMPMPGLINPGTMPLPSMNPGADDPYVFLRDFDTVILVDDSGSMSGGRWNQTAQALGTIVPIVTYYDSDGIDIYFLNARDHPSHHNIKTPSQVMEVFGTVRPQGATPTGRALKSILEPYMQRFERSPNRCKPLNIIVITDGVPTDDVESHIIKYARKLDRLDADLTQVGIQFFQIGSDPEATAALRELDDALGDGEMRDMVDTVPFTGSLEGDRMLKVVLGAVNRRLDRKRV
;
A
#
# COMPACT_ATOMS: atom_id res chain seq x y z
N MET A 1 7.85 -24.89 -25.26
CA MET A 1 7.27 -25.68 -24.16
C MET A 1 8.34 -26.64 -23.62
N SER A 2 8.89 -26.31 -22.45
CA SER A 2 10.06 -26.94 -21.85
C SER A 2 9.76 -28.30 -21.21
N SER A 3 10.75 -29.20 -21.25
CA SER A 3 10.75 -30.63 -20.93
C SER A 3 10.37 -31.01 -19.48
N PHE A 4 9.92 -30.07 -18.66
CA PHE A 4 9.60 -30.29 -17.25
C PHE A 4 8.12 -30.66 -17.00
N LEU A 5 7.22 -30.29 -17.92
CA LEU A 5 5.77 -30.50 -17.77
C LEU A 5 5.27 -31.91 -18.16
N LYS A 6 6.11 -32.77 -18.76
CA LYS A 6 5.71 -34.15 -19.11
C LYS A 6 5.82 -35.16 -17.96
N LYS A 7 6.36 -34.79 -16.80
CA LYS A 7 6.68 -35.74 -15.72
C LYS A 7 5.66 -35.79 -14.57
N ILE A 8 4.61 -34.96 -14.60
CA ILE A 8 3.64 -34.83 -13.50
C ILE A 8 2.26 -35.46 -13.85
N ILE A 9 2.02 -35.84 -15.11
CA ILE A 9 0.67 -36.27 -15.57
C ILE A 9 0.46 -37.81 -15.52
N ASN A 10 1.51 -38.62 -15.33
CA ASN A 10 1.38 -40.08 -15.31
C ASN A 10 1.84 -40.68 -13.98
N ASN A 11 0.94 -40.75 -13.00
CA ASN A 11 0.95 -41.85 -12.01
C ASN A 11 -0.40 -41.98 -11.29
N LYS A 12 -1.10 -43.06 -11.63
CA LYS A 12 -2.33 -43.54 -10.98
C LYS A 12 -1.95 -44.69 -10.03
N PRO A 13 -2.33 -44.70 -8.75
CA PRO A 13 -2.02 -45.83 -7.87
C PRO A 13 -3.03 -46.98 -8.02
N PRO A 14 -2.61 -48.25 -7.87
CA PRO A 14 -3.49 -49.41 -8.02
C PRO A 14 -4.19 -49.81 -6.70
N SER A 15 -5.33 -50.49 -6.86
CA SER A 15 -6.14 -51.12 -5.81
C SER A 15 -5.76 -52.60 -5.59
N HIS A 16 -5.70 -53.08 -4.34
CA HIS A 16 -6.42 -54.27 -3.82
C HIS A 16 -5.92 -54.76 -2.42
N GLN A 17 -6.92 -55.06 -1.56
CA GLN A 17 -7.10 -56.20 -0.63
C GLN A 17 -6.16 -56.51 0.56
N SER A 18 -6.76 -56.34 1.75
CA SER A 18 -6.85 -57.21 2.96
C SER A 18 -5.79 -58.29 3.27
N ARG A 19 -5.22 -58.22 4.49
CA ARG A 19 -5.21 -59.29 5.53
C ARG A 19 -4.48 -58.83 6.81
N GLY A 20 -5.04 -59.19 7.98
CA GLY A 20 -4.27 -59.81 9.07
C GLY A 20 -3.78 -58.94 10.25
N SER A 21 -4.56 -58.97 11.32
CA SER A 21 -4.30 -58.81 12.76
C SER A 21 -2.84 -58.73 13.28
N SER A 22 -2.58 -57.74 14.17
CA SER A 22 -1.79 -57.97 15.38
C SER A 22 -2.18 -56.98 16.51
N SER A 23 -1.91 -57.42 17.73
CA SER A 23 -2.59 -57.13 19.00
C SER A 23 -2.25 -55.80 19.69
N ASN A 24 -3.25 -55.21 20.34
CA ASN A 24 -3.17 -54.02 21.18
C ASN A 24 -3.13 -54.42 22.68
N PRO A 25 -2.02 -54.23 23.42
CA PRO A 25 -2.02 -54.31 24.87
C PRO A 25 -2.29 -52.92 25.47
N TYR A 26 -2.90 -52.88 26.66
CA TYR A 26 -3.36 -51.67 27.39
C TYR A 26 -4.77 -51.18 27.06
N LYS A 27 -5.75 -52.05 27.34
CA LYS A 27 -7.00 -51.60 27.98
C LYS A 27 -6.92 -51.93 29.46
N ASN A 28 -7.01 -50.92 30.33
CA ASN A 28 -7.88 -51.05 31.49
C ASN A 28 -8.54 -49.72 31.84
N SER A 29 -9.78 -49.85 32.30
CA SER A 29 -10.85 -48.89 32.54
C SER A 29 -10.64 -47.99 33.76
N ASN A 30 -11.13 -46.74 33.71
CA ASN A 30 -12.11 -46.28 34.69
C ASN A 30 -12.85 -44.98 34.28
N GLN A 31 -14.09 -44.89 34.76
CA GLN A 31 -15.09 -43.85 34.55
C GLN A 31 -14.79 -42.55 35.32
N GLY A 32 -15.32 -41.41 34.88
CA GLY A 32 -15.69 -40.31 35.78
C GLY A 32 -15.38 -38.88 35.33
N ALA A 33 -16.46 -38.14 35.04
CA ALA A 33 -16.70 -36.70 35.23
C ALA A 33 -15.84 -35.62 34.50
N ALA A 34 -16.57 -34.69 33.88
CA ALA A 34 -16.07 -33.50 33.20
C ALA A 34 -15.63 -32.38 34.18
N PRO A 35 -14.65 -31.52 33.83
CA PRO A 35 -14.25 -30.38 34.65
C PRO A 35 -15.14 -29.13 34.44
N PRO A 36 -15.32 -28.28 35.47
CA PRO A 36 -16.22 -27.13 35.42
C PRO A 36 -15.58 -25.83 34.88
N ALA A 37 -16.45 -24.87 34.57
CA ALA A 37 -16.17 -23.56 33.98
C ALA A 37 -15.55 -22.55 34.96
N TYR A 38 -14.64 -21.70 34.47
CA TYR A 38 -14.04 -20.60 35.21
C TYR A 38 -14.94 -19.35 35.21
N THR A 39 -15.16 -18.79 36.41
CA THR A 39 -15.70 -17.44 36.63
C THR A 39 -14.62 -16.56 37.26
N PRO A 40 -14.48 -15.28 36.89
CA PRO A 40 -13.53 -14.38 37.53
C PRO A 40 -14.16 -13.69 38.75
N VAL A 41 -13.44 -13.70 39.86
CA VAL A 41 -13.77 -13.00 41.11
C VAL A 41 -12.92 -11.72 41.21
N LEU A 42 -13.58 -10.57 41.42
CA LEU A 42 -12.98 -9.29 41.80
C LEU A 42 -12.58 -9.30 43.28
N PRO A 43 -11.52 -8.56 43.68
CA PRO A 43 -11.40 -8.07 45.04
C PRO A 43 -11.43 -6.55 45.13
N SER A 44 -12.28 -6.09 46.04
CA SER A 44 -12.41 -4.75 46.60
C SER A 44 -11.38 -4.47 47.71
N GLY A 45 -10.82 -3.26 47.73
CA GLY A 45 -10.75 -2.41 48.93
C GLY A 45 -9.59 -2.53 49.94
N GLN A 46 -8.74 -1.50 49.91
CA GLN A 46 -8.16 -0.72 51.04
C GLN A 46 -6.87 -1.15 51.79
N ASN A 47 -5.91 -0.21 51.72
CA ASN A 47 -4.91 0.26 52.69
C ASN A 47 -3.87 -0.69 53.31
N ALA A 48 -2.61 -0.48 52.90
CA ALA A 48 -1.47 -0.39 53.82
C ALA A 48 -0.31 0.40 53.18
N SER A 49 0.06 1.49 53.82
CA SER A 49 1.21 2.35 53.54
C SER A 49 2.52 1.71 53.99
N TYR A 50 3.53 1.68 53.11
CA TYR A 50 4.91 1.34 53.46
C TYR A 50 5.85 2.41 52.92
N TYR A 51 6.53 3.09 53.84
CA TYR A 51 7.65 4.01 53.56
C TYR A 51 8.85 3.21 53.02
N GLY A 52 9.51 3.74 51.99
CA GLY A 52 10.72 3.16 51.41
C GLY A 52 11.41 4.12 50.46
N THR A 53 12.20 5.03 51.02
CA THR A 53 13.06 6.01 50.35
C THR A 53 14.04 5.37 49.36
N SER A 54 14.02 5.84 48.10
CA SER A 54 15.10 5.63 47.12
C SER A 54 15.52 6.99 46.54
N PRO A 55 16.83 7.33 46.51
CA PRO A 55 17.29 8.63 46.02
C PRO A 55 17.22 8.72 44.49
N GLN A 56 16.63 9.81 43.98
CA GLN A 56 16.65 10.18 42.56
C GLN A 56 18.05 10.68 42.15
N PRO A 57 18.54 10.37 40.94
CA PRO A 57 19.75 10.99 40.40
C PRO A 57 19.50 12.49 40.13
N GLN A 58 20.26 13.35 40.81
CA GLN A 58 20.28 14.79 40.54
C GLN A 58 21.00 15.05 39.21
N TYR A 59 20.25 15.56 38.23
CA TYR A 59 20.84 16.22 37.07
C TYR A 59 21.25 17.66 37.46
N PRO A 60 22.38 18.18 36.94
CA PRO A 60 22.76 19.57 37.18
C PRO A 60 21.73 20.52 36.56
N PRO A 61 21.53 21.73 37.13
CA PRO A 61 20.55 22.68 36.62
C PRO A 61 20.96 23.17 35.22
N MET A 62 19.98 23.20 34.30
CA MET A 62 20.14 23.85 32.99
C MET A 62 20.47 25.35 33.17
N PRO A 63 21.38 25.92 32.37
CA PRO A 63 21.61 27.35 32.39
C PRO A 63 20.35 28.10 31.90
N GLN A 64 19.91 29.08 32.70
CA GLN A 64 18.84 30.00 32.33
C GLN A 64 19.24 30.75 31.05
N GLN A 65 18.46 30.57 29.98
CA GLN A 65 18.54 31.44 28.80
C GLN A 65 18.13 32.85 29.22
N MET A 66 19.12 33.76 29.30
CA MET A 66 18.86 35.19 29.32
C MET A 66 18.02 35.53 28.09
N HIS A 67 16.84 36.08 28.31
CA HIS A 67 16.04 36.67 27.25
C HIS A 67 16.81 37.86 26.67
N GLN A 68 17.43 37.68 25.51
CA GLN A 68 17.85 38.80 24.68
C GLN A 68 16.61 39.39 24.01
N PRO A 69 16.37 40.71 24.07
CA PRO A 69 15.34 41.33 23.25
C PRO A 69 15.73 41.20 21.76
N PRO A 70 14.74 41.10 20.85
CA PRO A 70 15.02 40.99 19.43
C PRO A 70 15.72 42.26 18.91
N PRO A 71 16.59 42.14 17.89
CA PRO A 71 17.19 43.32 17.27
C PRO A 71 16.10 44.14 16.54
N PRO A 72 16.27 45.47 16.43
CA PRO A 72 15.30 46.31 15.75
C PRO A 72 15.20 45.90 14.28
N GLN A 73 13.97 45.72 13.79
CA GLN A 73 13.71 45.49 12.38
C GLN A 73 14.18 46.70 11.58
N GLN A 74 15.19 46.50 10.73
CA GLN A 74 15.53 47.47 9.71
C GLN A 74 14.40 47.47 8.68
N MET A 75 13.68 48.60 8.58
CA MET A 75 12.75 48.87 7.49
C MET A 75 13.53 48.84 6.17
N TYR A 76 13.29 47.82 5.35
CA TYR A 76 13.64 47.88 3.93
C TYR A 76 12.66 48.84 3.23
N PRO A 77 13.13 49.81 2.42
CA PRO A 77 12.23 50.59 1.59
C PRO A 77 11.61 49.68 0.52
N SER A 78 10.31 49.86 0.30
CA SER A 78 9.54 49.22 -0.77
C SER A 78 10.24 49.41 -2.12
N GLN A 79 10.76 48.32 -2.70
CA GLN A 79 11.30 48.37 -4.06
C GLN A 79 10.16 48.22 -5.05
N GLY A 80 10.03 49.23 -5.92
CA GLY A 80 9.20 49.16 -7.13
C GLY A 80 9.72 48.10 -8.12
N PRO A 81 8.98 47.86 -9.22
CA PRO A 81 9.29 46.78 -10.15
C PRO A 81 10.65 46.99 -10.85
N PRO A 82 11.40 45.91 -11.16
CA PRO A 82 12.72 46.03 -11.79
C PRO A 82 12.62 46.37 -13.29
N PRO A 83 13.64 47.01 -13.87
CA PRO A 83 13.69 47.31 -15.29
C PRO A 83 14.02 46.05 -16.12
N PRO A 84 13.60 45.99 -17.40
CA PRO A 84 13.84 44.82 -18.23
C PRO A 84 15.25 44.86 -18.85
N GLY A 85 16.00 43.78 -18.63
CA GLY A 85 17.06 43.34 -19.55
C GLY A 85 18.50 43.66 -19.15
N LEU A 86 19.13 42.78 -18.36
CA LEU A 86 20.57 42.52 -18.41
C LEU A 86 20.83 41.04 -18.17
N ILE A 87 21.42 40.38 -19.16
CA ILE A 87 21.74 38.95 -19.18
C ILE A 87 23.18 38.81 -18.66
N HIS A 88 23.37 38.16 -17.51
CA HIS A 88 24.71 37.73 -17.06
C HIS A 88 24.93 36.26 -17.46
N PRO A 89 26.06 35.91 -18.10
CA PRO A 89 26.38 34.53 -18.43
C PRO A 89 26.96 33.84 -17.19
N GLY A 90 26.23 32.89 -16.59
CA GLY A 90 26.78 32.14 -15.45
C GLY A 90 25.85 31.24 -14.63
N THR A 91 24.54 31.15 -14.93
CA THR A 91 23.64 30.28 -14.17
C THR A 91 22.94 29.32 -15.11
N MET A 92 23.45 28.09 -15.20
CA MET A 92 22.72 26.98 -15.81
C MET A 92 21.50 26.68 -14.92
N PRO A 93 20.27 26.65 -15.45
CA PRO A 93 19.12 26.25 -14.66
C PRO A 93 19.21 24.74 -14.38
N MET A 94 19.22 24.37 -13.10
CA MET A 94 18.97 23.00 -12.67
C MET A 94 17.56 22.60 -13.13
N PRO A 95 17.38 21.50 -13.88
CA PRO A 95 16.04 21.00 -14.18
C PRO A 95 15.47 20.28 -12.95
N GLY A 96 14.28 20.67 -12.50
CA GLY A 96 13.35 19.71 -11.87
C GLY A 96 12.89 19.89 -10.42
N LEU A 97 12.98 21.07 -9.80
CA LEU A 97 12.23 21.30 -8.55
C LEU A 97 10.77 21.66 -8.88
N ILE A 98 9.93 20.63 -8.92
CA ILE A 98 8.47 20.77 -9.10
C ILE A 98 7.89 21.30 -7.79
N ASN A 99 7.24 22.47 -7.84
CA ASN A 99 6.49 23.02 -6.71
C ASN A 99 5.10 22.37 -6.67
N PRO A 100 4.74 21.60 -5.62
CA PRO A 100 3.46 20.87 -5.58
C PRO A 100 2.23 21.79 -5.61
N GLY A 101 2.38 23.08 -5.26
CA GLY A 101 1.28 24.04 -5.17
C GLY A 101 0.84 24.68 -6.49
N THR A 102 1.47 24.35 -7.62
CA THR A 102 1.18 24.98 -8.93
C THR A 102 0.76 24.00 -10.02
N MET A 103 0.55 22.73 -9.69
CA MET A 103 0.00 21.77 -10.65
C MET A 103 -1.47 22.14 -10.90
N PRO A 104 -1.88 22.47 -12.13
CA PRO A 104 -3.30 22.62 -12.42
C PRO A 104 -3.93 21.24 -12.26
N LEU A 105 -4.75 21.07 -11.21
CA LEU A 105 -5.68 19.95 -11.16
C LEU A 105 -6.44 19.91 -12.50
N PRO A 106 -6.69 18.71 -13.07
CA PRO A 106 -7.58 18.58 -14.22
C PRO A 106 -8.85 19.42 -13.95
N SER A 107 -9.40 20.12 -14.94
CA SER A 107 -10.60 20.93 -14.68
C SER A 107 -11.71 20.01 -14.17
N MET A 108 -11.94 20.02 -12.86
CA MET A 108 -12.89 19.19 -12.13
C MET A 108 -14.31 19.73 -12.37
N ASN A 109 -14.74 19.72 -13.63
CA ASN A 109 -16.10 19.98 -14.03
C ASN A 109 -16.70 18.64 -14.45
N PRO A 110 -17.43 17.94 -13.56
CA PRO A 110 -17.94 16.60 -13.82
C PRO A 110 -19.10 16.70 -14.83
N GLY A 111 -18.74 16.74 -16.11
CA GLY A 111 -19.65 16.41 -17.20
C GLY A 111 -19.84 14.89 -17.28
N ALA A 112 -20.80 14.44 -18.07
CA ALA A 112 -21.06 13.01 -18.31
C ALA A 112 -19.87 12.22 -18.90
N ASP A 113 -18.82 12.93 -19.36
CA ASP A 113 -17.61 12.38 -19.97
C ASP A 113 -16.38 12.41 -19.04
N ASP A 114 -16.57 12.64 -17.74
CA ASP A 114 -15.47 12.65 -16.77
C ASP A 114 -14.83 11.25 -16.63
N PRO A 115 -13.56 11.08 -17.03
CA PRO A 115 -12.93 9.77 -17.06
C PRO A 115 -12.67 9.18 -15.66
N TYR A 116 -12.69 10.02 -14.62
CA TYR A 116 -12.44 9.61 -13.23
C TYR A 116 -13.71 9.22 -12.46
N VAL A 117 -14.91 9.39 -13.05
CA VAL A 117 -16.20 9.13 -12.38
C VAL A 117 -16.31 7.72 -11.79
N PHE A 118 -15.62 6.74 -12.41
CA PHE A 118 -15.61 5.35 -11.95
C PHE A 118 -14.96 5.18 -10.58
N LEU A 119 -14.10 6.10 -10.13
CA LEU A 119 -13.45 6.01 -8.84
C LEU A 119 -14.41 5.95 -7.66
N ARG A 120 -15.61 6.54 -7.80
CA ARG A 120 -16.65 6.51 -6.75
C ARG A 120 -17.12 5.09 -6.41
N ASP A 121 -16.95 4.15 -7.33
CA ASP A 121 -17.47 2.79 -7.21
C ASP A 121 -16.46 1.85 -6.52
N PHE A 122 -15.24 2.32 -6.24
CA PHE A 122 -14.15 1.52 -5.67
C PHE A 122 -13.73 2.05 -4.29
N ASP A 123 -13.23 1.16 -3.44
CA ASP A 123 -12.34 1.55 -2.34
C ASP A 123 -10.91 1.58 -2.88
N THR A 124 -10.17 2.65 -2.60
CA THR A 124 -8.77 2.77 -3.06
C THR A 124 -7.78 2.54 -1.93
N VAL A 125 -6.89 1.57 -2.12
CA VAL A 125 -5.77 1.27 -1.24
C VAL A 125 -4.46 1.56 -1.96
N ILE A 126 -3.56 2.29 -1.32
CA ILE A 126 -2.20 2.52 -1.80
C ILE A 126 -1.25 1.63 -0.99
N LEU A 127 -0.54 0.72 -1.66
CA LEU A 127 0.53 -0.05 -1.07
C LEU A 127 1.89 0.55 -1.45
N VAL A 128 2.58 1.16 -0.48
CA VAL A 128 3.84 1.87 -0.70
C VAL A 128 5.03 1.00 -0.32
N ASP A 129 5.99 0.91 -1.23
CA ASP A 129 7.31 0.38 -0.97
C ASP A 129 8.08 1.31 -0.03
N ASP A 130 8.37 0.81 1.17
CA ASP A 130 9.24 1.42 2.17
C ASP A 130 10.51 0.59 2.38
N SER A 131 10.97 -0.14 1.35
CA SER A 131 12.25 -0.86 1.39
C SER A 131 13.45 0.08 1.42
N GLY A 132 14.64 -0.46 1.73
CA GLY A 132 15.85 0.36 1.80
C GLY A 132 16.19 1.10 0.51
N SER A 133 15.86 0.54 -0.66
CA SER A 133 16.10 1.18 -1.97
C SER A 133 15.31 2.47 -2.12
N MET A 134 14.16 2.61 -1.47
CA MET A 134 13.32 3.80 -1.59
C MET A 134 13.91 5.05 -0.88
N SER A 135 14.97 4.90 -0.08
CA SER A 135 15.60 5.99 0.67
C SER A 135 15.94 7.23 -0.17
N GLY A 136 15.71 8.41 0.39
CA GLY A 136 16.09 9.68 -0.23
C GLY A 136 15.10 10.15 -1.31
N GLY A 137 15.60 10.34 -2.54
CA GLY A 137 14.84 10.97 -3.61
C GLY A 137 13.57 10.22 -4.01
N ARG A 138 13.61 8.88 -4.04
CA ARG A 138 12.47 8.04 -4.42
C ARG A 138 11.34 8.13 -3.41
N TRP A 139 11.64 8.09 -2.11
CA TRP A 139 10.65 8.30 -1.04
C TRP A 139 9.94 9.65 -1.17
N ASN A 140 10.71 10.72 -1.39
CA ASN A 140 10.14 12.07 -1.56
C ASN A 140 9.28 12.16 -2.83
N GLN A 141 9.71 11.53 -3.92
CA GLN A 141 8.96 11.48 -5.17
C GLN A 141 7.65 10.73 -5.01
N THR A 142 7.64 9.61 -4.29
CA THR A 142 6.41 8.88 -3.98
C THR A 142 5.44 9.71 -3.16
N ALA A 143 5.91 10.41 -2.12
CA ALA A 143 5.08 11.30 -1.31
C ALA A 143 4.44 12.41 -2.18
N GLN A 144 5.20 13.00 -3.10
CA GLN A 144 4.70 14.02 -4.02
C GLN A 144 3.70 13.47 -5.04
N ALA A 145 3.97 12.28 -5.60
CA ALA A 145 3.05 11.62 -6.52
C ALA A 145 1.70 11.34 -5.83
N LEU A 146 1.72 10.84 -4.59
CA LEU A 146 0.52 10.62 -3.79
C LEU A 146 -0.19 11.92 -3.42
N GLY A 147 0.54 12.99 -3.11
CA GLY A 147 -0.04 14.33 -2.94
C GLY A 147 -0.83 14.81 -4.16
N THR A 148 -0.54 14.28 -5.36
CA THR A 148 -1.27 14.58 -6.60
C THR A 148 -2.44 13.61 -6.83
N ILE A 149 -2.28 12.33 -6.48
CA ILE A 149 -3.33 11.30 -6.63
C ILE A 149 -4.48 11.51 -5.65
N VAL A 150 -4.17 11.81 -4.38
CA VAL A 150 -5.16 11.87 -3.30
C VAL A 150 -6.32 12.83 -3.60
N PRO A 151 -6.09 14.10 -4.01
CA PRO A 151 -7.18 15.01 -4.33
C PRO A 151 -8.08 14.53 -5.48
N ILE A 152 -7.54 13.77 -6.44
CA ILE A 152 -8.32 13.22 -7.55
C ILE A 152 -9.22 12.11 -7.04
N VAL A 153 -8.67 11.16 -6.27
CA VAL A 153 -9.43 10.03 -5.73
C VAL A 153 -10.50 10.53 -4.76
N THR A 154 -10.15 11.40 -3.81
CA THR A 154 -11.04 11.84 -2.73
C THR A 154 -12.15 12.79 -3.20
N TYR A 155 -12.03 13.32 -4.41
CA TYR A 155 -13.11 14.04 -5.07
C TYR A 155 -14.30 13.12 -5.40
N TYR A 156 -14.04 11.86 -5.77
CA TYR A 156 -15.08 10.86 -6.10
C TYR A 156 -15.34 9.89 -4.96
N ASP A 157 -14.33 9.58 -4.15
CA ASP A 157 -14.40 8.63 -3.04
C ASP A 157 -14.35 9.35 -1.69
N SER A 158 -15.53 9.51 -1.08
CA SER A 158 -15.70 10.43 0.05
C SER A 158 -15.12 9.95 1.39
N ASP A 159 -14.87 8.64 1.55
CA ASP A 159 -14.23 8.03 2.73
C ASP A 159 -12.70 8.11 2.67
N GLY A 160 -12.13 8.33 1.48
CA GLY A 160 -10.72 8.60 1.23
C GLY A 160 -9.92 7.35 0.90
N ILE A 161 -8.60 7.43 0.98
CA ILE A 161 -7.72 6.28 0.70
C ILE A 161 -7.13 5.69 1.97
N ASP A 162 -6.75 4.43 1.89
CA ASP A 162 -5.93 3.77 2.91
C ASP A 162 -4.51 3.55 2.39
N ILE A 163 -3.50 3.80 3.22
CA ILE A 163 -2.09 3.62 2.90
C ILE A 163 -1.54 2.43 3.69
N TYR A 164 -0.98 1.45 3.00
CA TYR A 164 -0.23 0.36 3.58
C TYR A 164 1.23 0.46 3.15
N PHE A 165 2.12 -0.15 3.92
CA PHE A 165 3.56 -0.23 3.61
C PHE A 165 4.00 -1.68 3.50
N LEU A 166 5.09 -1.93 2.77
CA LEU A 166 5.63 -3.30 2.65
C LEU A 166 6.23 -3.81 3.96
N ASN A 167 6.91 -2.94 4.72
CA ASN A 167 7.67 -3.29 5.91
C ASN A 167 7.07 -2.67 7.19
N ALA A 168 6.64 -1.41 7.14
CA ALA A 168 6.02 -0.76 8.28
C ALA A 168 4.67 -1.43 8.62
N ARG A 169 4.40 -1.51 9.92
CA ARG A 169 3.13 -2.08 10.40
C ARG A 169 1.99 -1.13 10.10
N ASP A 170 0.82 -1.72 9.88
CA ASP A 170 -0.42 -0.98 9.75
C ASP A 170 -0.70 -0.13 11.00
N HIS A 171 -1.26 1.07 10.80
CA HIS A 171 -1.52 2.04 11.87
C HIS A 171 -2.79 2.85 11.56
N PRO A 172 -3.62 3.17 12.58
CA PRO A 172 -4.87 3.91 12.37
C PRO A 172 -4.73 5.23 11.60
N SER A 173 -3.58 5.91 11.73
CA SER A 173 -3.32 7.17 11.01
C SER A 173 -3.04 6.99 9.52
N HIS A 174 -3.00 5.76 9.00
CA HIS A 174 -2.80 5.49 7.58
C HIS A 174 -4.11 5.34 6.81
N HIS A 175 -5.26 5.36 7.50
CA HIS A 175 -6.58 5.15 6.89
C HIS A 175 -7.36 6.44 6.71
N ASN A 176 -8.32 6.43 5.79
CA ASN A 176 -9.20 7.56 5.49
C ASN A 176 -8.45 8.88 5.21
N ILE A 177 -7.34 8.77 4.47
CA ILE A 177 -6.52 9.89 4.06
C ILE A 177 -7.26 10.66 2.96
N LYS A 178 -7.50 11.96 3.18
CA LYS A 178 -8.29 12.80 2.28
C LYS A 178 -7.52 13.97 1.69
N THR A 179 -6.38 14.30 2.28
CA THR A 179 -5.63 15.51 1.95
C THR A 179 -4.15 15.22 1.71
N PRO A 180 -3.47 16.01 0.86
CA PRO A 180 -2.02 15.90 0.69
C PRO A 180 -1.23 16.08 1.99
N SER A 181 -1.70 16.94 2.91
CA SER A 181 -1.03 17.15 4.20
C SER A 181 -1.00 15.88 5.05
N GLN A 182 -2.11 15.12 5.08
CA GLN A 182 -2.15 13.83 5.78
C GLN A 182 -1.20 12.80 5.15
N VAL A 183 -1.03 12.81 3.82
CA VAL A 183 0.00 11.98 3.16
C VAL A 183 1.38 12.32 3.69
N MET A 184 1.72 13.62 3.76
CA MET A 184 3.02 14.06 4.26
C MET A 184 3.23 13.69 5.73
N GLU A 185 2.19 13.74 6.56
CA GLU A 185 2.23 13.28 7.95
C GLU A 185 2.55 11.78 8.04
N VAL A 186 1.86 10.94 7.26
CA VAL A 186 2.10 9.49 7.19
C VAL A 186 3.52 9.19 6.71
N PHE A 187 4.01 9.86 5.67
CA PHE A 187 5.39 9.69 5.20
C PHE A 187 6.43 10.22 6.21
N GLY A 188 6.03 11.14 7.08
CA GLY A 188 6.84 11.67 8.18
C GLY A 188 7.11 10.65 9.28
N THR A 189 6.20 9.69 9.50
CA THR A 189 6.32 8.66 10.56
C THR A 189 7.02 7.38 10.10
N VAL A 190 7.09 7.12 8.80
CA VAL A 190 7.72 5.92 8.22
C VAL A 190 9.11 6.24 7.67
N ARG A 191 10.04 5.29 7.78
CA ARG A 191 11.40 5.39 7.26
C ARG A 191 11.71 4.19 6.36
N PRO A 192 12.17 4.42 5.12
CA PRO A 192 12.54 3.34 4.21
C PRO A 192 13.62 2.42 4.81
N GLN A 193 13.33 1.12 4.86
CA GLN A 193 14.22 0.08 5.36
C GLN A 193 13.75 -1.32 4.95
N GLY A 194 14.66 -2.29 4.95
CA GLY A 194 14.31 -3.70 4.74
C GLY A 194 14.19 -4.07 3.26
N ALA A 195 13.51 -5.19 3.02
CA ALA A 195 13.36 -5.82 1.72
C ALA A 195 12.06 -5.34 1.03
N THR A 196 11.72 -5.93 -0.11
CA THR A 196 10.51 -5.61 -0.89
C THR A 196 9.52 -6.79 -0.84
N PRO A 197 8.90 -7.13 0.32
CA PRO A 197 8.03 -8.31 0.47
C PRO A 197 6.60 -8.05 -0.06
N THR A 198 6.50 -7.74 -1.36
CA THR A 198 5.25 -7.34 -2.04
C THR A 198 4.14 -8.38 -1.92
N GLY A 199 4.45 -9.68 -2.08
CA GLY A 199 3.45 -10.75 -2.05
C GLY A 199 2.80 -10.87 -0.67
N ARG A 200 3.62 -10.81 0.39
CA ARG A 200 3.16 -10.81 1.78
C ARG A 200 2.28 -9.60 2.09
N ALA A 201 2.66 -8.41 1.64
CA ALA A 201 1.89 -7.20 1.91
C ALA A 201 0.54 -7.20 1.16
N LEU A 202 0.52 -7.62 -0.10
CA LEU A 202 -0.72 -7.83 -0.85
C LEU A 202 -1.63 -8.84 -0.15
N LYS A 203 -1.08 -9.94 0.35
CA LYS A 203 -1.83 -10.94 1.14
C LYS A 203 -2.50 -10.32 2.38
N SER A 204 -1.82 -9.43 3.10
CA SER A 204 -2.40 -8.79 4.30
C SER A 204 -3.58 -7.87 4.00
N ILE A 205 -3.66 -7.34 2.77
CA ILE A 205 -4.77 -6.50 2.31
C ILE A 205 -5.89 -7.37 1.73
N LEU A 206 -5.53 -8.29 0.83
CA LEU A 206 -6.48 -9.11 0.08
C LEU A 206 -7.18 -10.15 0.96
N GLU A 207 -6.49 -10.78 1.93
CA GLU A 207 -7.11 -11.83 2.74
C GLU A 207 -8.29 -11.30 3.58
N PRO A 208 -8.18 -10.20 4.36
CA PRO A 208 -9.33 -9.63 5.06
C PRO A 208 -10.42 -9.13 4.11
N TYR A 209 -10.04 -8.53 2.98
CA TYR A 209 -11.01 -8.09 1.96
C TYR A 209 -11.84 -9.27 1.43
N MET A 210 -11.19 -10.37 1.04
CA MET A 210 -11.87 -11.56 0.55
C MET A 210 -12.78 -12.18 1.59
N GLN A 211 -12.41 -12.16 2.88
CA GLN A 211 -13.29 -12.63 3.96
C GLN A 211 -14.54 -11.75 4.11
N ARG A 212 -14.43 -10.44 3.92
CA ARG A 212 -15.60 -9.53 3.91
C ARG A 212 -16.48 -9.80 2.68
N PHE A 213 -15.86 -9.91 1.51
CA PHE A 213 -16.55 -10.19 0.26
C PHE A 213 -17.34 -11.51 0.34
N GLU A 214 -16.73 -12.60 0.81
CA GLU A 214 -17.41 -13.90 0.98
C GLU A 214 -18.62 -13.84 1.93
N ARG A 215 -18.54 -13.04 2.99
CA ARG A 215 -19.63 -12.92 3.97
C ARG A 215 -20.77 -12.05 3.47
N SER A 216 -20.48 -11.03 2.67
CA SER A 216 -21.48 -10.05 2.23
C SER A 216 -21.08 -9.42 0.88
N PRO A 217 -21.18 -10.16 -0.25
CA PRO A 217 -20.76 -9.68 -1.56
C PRO A 217 -21.40 -8.34 -1.95
N ASN A 218 -22.72 -8.22 -1.73
CA ASN A 218 -23.51 -7.03 -2.08
C ASN A 218 -23.22 -5.80 -1.20
N ARG A 219 -22.36 -5.90 -0.18
CA ARG A 219 -21.96 -4.79 0.71
C ARG A 219 -20.47 -4.51 0.66
N CYS A 220 -19.75 -5.15 -0.26
CA CYS A 220 -18.31 -5.01 -0.37
C CYS A 220 -18.00 -4.27 -1.67
N LYS A 221 -17.63 -2.98 -1.56
CA LYS A 221 -17.19 -2.19 -2.71
C LYS A 221 -16.01 -2.92 -3.41
N PRO A 222 -15.95 -2.90 -4.74
CA PRO A 222 -14.75 -3.27 -5.49
C PRO A 222 -13.49 -2.60 -4.94
N LEU A 223 -12.35 -3.29 -4.98
CA LEU A 223 -11.09 -2.83 -4.42
C LEU A 223 -10.09 -2.49 -5.52
N ASN A 224 -9.55 -1.28 -5.47
CA ASN A 224 -8.46 -0.83 -6.33
C ASN A 224 -7.18 -0.68 -5.50
N ILE A 225 -6.20 -1.56 -5.71
CA ILE A 225 -4.90 -1.49 -5.03
C ILE A 225 -3.87 -0.87 -5.97
N ILE A 226 -3.26 0.25 -5.59
CA ILE A 226 -2.14 0.86 -6.32
C ILE A 226 -0.86 0.59 -5.54
N VAL A 227 0.00 -0.27 -6.10
CA VAL A 227 1.31 -0.62 -5.54
C VAL A 227 2.37 0.31 -6.11
N ILE A 228 3.05 1.07 -5.26
CA ILE A 228 4.13 1.98 -5.67
C ILE A 228 5.47 1.42 -5.22
N THR A 229 6.36 1.07 -6.15
CA THR A 229 7.65 0.41 -5.84
C THR A 229 8.76 0.80 -6.81
N ASP A 230 10.02 0.79 -6.35
CA ASP A 230 11.19 1.00 -7.20
C ASP A 230 11.96 -0.27 -7.57
N GLY A 231 11.54 -1.42 -7.03
CA GLY A 231 12.36 -2.62 -7.00
C GLY A 231 11.61 -3.90 -7.33
N VAL A 232 12.39 -4.96 -7.51
CA VAL A 232 11.89 -6.32 -7.73
C VAL A 232 11.33 -6.88 -6.42
N PRO A 233 10.15 -7.53 -6.43
CA PRO A 233 9.66 -8.25 -5.27
C PRO A 233 10.67 -9.27 -4.75
N THR A 234 10.81 -9.35 -3.43
CA THR A 234 11.73 -10.29 -2.74
C THR A 234 11.04 -11.60 -2.33
N ASP A 235 9.76 -11.74 -2.65
CA ASP A 235 8.93 -12.92 -2.39
C ASP A 235 8.02 -13.22 -3.59
N ASP A 236 7.33 -14.36 -3.52
CA ASP A 236 6.46 -14.84 -4.58
C ASP A 236 5.14 -14.06 -4.62
N VAL A 237 5.06 -13.07 -5.50
CA VAL A 237 3.86 -12.25 -5.74
C VAL A 237 2.84 -13.00 -6.58
N GLU A 238 3.30 -13.64 -7.66
CA GLU A 238 2.47 -14.31 -8.66
C GLU A 238 1.54 -15.33 -8.01
N SER A 239 2.08 -16.25 -7.20
CA SER A 239 1.28 -17.28 -6.54
C SER A 239 0.17 -16.70 -5.64
N HIS A 240 0.43 -15.55 -4.99
CA HIS A 240 -0.59 -14.89 -4.17
C HIS A 240 -1.70 -14.31 -5.04
N ILE A 241 -1.36 -13.62 -6.13
CA ILE A 241 -2.35 -13.04 -7.05
C ILE A 241 -3.19 -14.16 -7.69
N ILE A 242 -2.55 -15.21 -8.21
CA ILE A 242 -3.24 -16.38 -8.79
C ILE A 242 -4.22 -17.01 -7.79
N LYS A 243 -3.81 -17.15 -6.52
CA LYS A 243 -4.68 -17.68 -5.46
C LYS A 243 -5.95 -16.84 -5.32
N TYR A 244 -5.84 -15.51 -5.31
CA TYR A 244 -6.99 -14.63 -5.12
C TYR A 244 -7.85 -14.50 -6.39
N ALA A 245 -7.24 -14.45 -7.58
CA ALA A 245 -7.95 -14.51 -8.85
C ALA A 245 -8.87 -15.74 -8.94
N ARG A 246 -8.30 -16.94 -8.72
CA ARG A 246 -9.09 -18.20 -8.69
C ARG A 246 -10.13 -18.24 -7.59
N LYS A 247 -9.95 -17.49 -6.51
CA LYS A 247 -10.94 -17.39 -5.44
C LYS A 247 -12.11 -16.49 -5.87
N LEU A 248 -11.84 -15.35 -6.50
CA LEU A 248 -12.84 -14.45 -7.07
C LEU A 248 -13.69 -15.16 -8.14
N ASP A 249 -13.06 -15.91 -9.04
CA ASP A 249 -13.78 -16.65 -10.09
C ASP A 249 -14.70 -17.74 -9.51
N ARG A 250 -14.25 -18.44 -8.46
CA ARG A 250 -15.09 -19.43 -7.75
C ARG A 250 -16.29 -18.80 -7.03
N LEU A 251 -16.19 -17.52 -6.68
CA LEU A 251 -17.25 -16.77 -6.03
C LEU A 251 -18.15 -16.04 -7.03
N ASP A 252 -17.92 -16.21 -8.34
CA ASP A 252 -18.64 -15.50 -9.41
C ASP A 252 -18.60 -13.97 -9.23
N ALA A 253 -17.45 -13.46 -8.78
CA ALA A 253 -17.27 -12.03 -8.55
C ALA A 253 -17.17 -11.26 -9.87
N ASP A 254 -17.58 -9.99 -9.87
CA ASP A 254 -17.39 -9.11 -11.03
C ASP A 254 -15.90 -9.05 -11.41
N LEU A 255 -15.62 -8.95 -12.72
CA LEU A 255 -14.26 -8.89 -13.23
C LEU A 255 -13.48 -7.69 -12.66
N THR A 256 -14.16 -6.59 -12.32
CA THR A 256 -13.55 -5.42 -11.70
C THR A 256 -13.58 -5.47 -10.17
N GLN A 257 -13.98 -6.58 -9.54
CA GLN A 257 -14.10 -6.66 -8.08
C GLN A 257 -12.79 -6.36 -7.35
N VAL A 258 -11.65 -6.73 -7.94
CA VAL A 258 -10.32 -6.38 -7.43
C VAL A 258 -9.44 -6.04 -8.63
N GLY A 259 -8.76 -4.90 -8.57
CA GLY A 259 -7.66 -4.54 -9.47
C GLY A 259 -6.39 -4.22 -8.69
N ILE A 260 -5.24 -4.58 -9.24
CA ILE A 260 -3.91 -4.31 -8.68
C ILE A 260 -3.08 -3.57 -9.74
N GLN A 261 -2.88 -2.28 -9.54
CA GLN A 261 -2.04 -1.45 -10.38
C GLN A 261 -0.63 -1.38 -9.81
N PHE A 262 0.36 -1.86 -10.54
CA PHE A 262 1.76 -1.55 -10.24
C PHE A 262 2.16 -0.22 -10.88
N PHE A 263 2.70 0.67 -10.06
CA PHE A 263 3.26 1.95 -10.47
C PHE A 263 4.74 2.01 -10.07
N GLN A 264 5.62 1.81 -11.05
CA GLN A 264 7.05 1.76 -10.80
C GLN A 264 7.61 3.16 -10.63
N ILE A 265 8.35 3.43 -9.55
CA ILE A 265 9.14 4.65 -9.35
C ILE A 265 10.59 4.41 -9.75
N GLY A 266 11.22 5.41 -10.35
CA GLY A 266 12.57 5.27 -10.90
C GLY A 266 12.60 4.51 -12.23
N SER A 267 13.76 3.97 -12.58
CA SER A 267 14.03 3.42 -13.91
C SER A 267 14.85 2.14 -13.87
N ASP A 268 14.71 1.34 -12.81
CA ASP A 268 15.38 0.05 -12.70
C ASP A 268 14.81 -0.93 -13.76
N PRO A 269 15.62 -1.39 -14.72
CA PRO A 269 15.14 -2.30 -15.77
C PRO A 269 14.75 -3.67 -15.22
N GLU A 270 15.35 -4.15 -14.12
CA GLU A 270 14.98 -5.43 -13.51
C GLU A 270 13.58 -5.34 -12.89
N ALA A 271 13.31 -4.26 -12.16
CA ALA A 271 11.97 -3.96 -11.64
C ALA A 271 10.96 -3.83 -12.79
N THR A 272 11.30 -3.11 -13.86
CA THR A 272 10.43 -3.00 -15.04
C THR A 272 10.10 -4.36 -15.66
N ALA A 273 11.09 -5.24 -15.79
CA ALA A 273 10.89 -6.58 -16.35
C ALA A 273 10.01 -7.44 -15.42
N ALA A 274 10.29 -7.45 -14.12
CA ALA A 274 9.53 -8.22 -13.14
C ALA A 274 8.05 -7.79 -13.07
N LEU A 275 7.78 -6.48 -13.10
CA LEU A 275 6.41 -5.97 -13.05
C LEU A 275 5.63 -6.27 -14.35
N ARG A 276 6.30 -6.18 -15.51
CA ARG A 276 5.71 -6.59 -16.80
C ARG A 276 5.40 -8.07 -16.85
N GLU A 277 6.26 -8.91 -16.27
CA GLU A 277 5.99 -10.35 -16.19
C GLU A 277 4.73 -10.64 -15.37
N LEU A 278 4.51 -9.92 -14.26
CA LEU A 278 3.28 -10.05 -13.47
C LEU A 278 2.01 -9.63 -14.23
N ASP A 279 2.11 -8.60 -15.07
CA ASP A 279 1.04 -8.12 -15.94
C ASP A 279 0.73 -9.14 -17.05
N ASP A 280 1.75 -9.54 -17.81
CA ASP A 280 1.62 -10.47 -18.95
C ASP A 280 1.17 -11.88 -18.52
N ALA A 281 1.70 -12.41 -17.39
CA ALA A 281 1.40 -13.76 -16.91
C ALA A 281 -0.07 -13.94 -16.48
N LEU A 282 -0.78 -12.85 -16.22
CA LEU A 282 -2.18 -12.87 -15.79
C LEU A 282 -3.14 -12.44 -16.91
N GLY A 283 -2.62 -11.87 -18.00
CA GLY A 283 -3.38 -11.48 -19.18
C GLY A 283 -3.53 -12.55 -20.27
N ASP A 284 -2.93 -13.74 -20.10
CA ASP A 284 -2.88 -14.80 -21.13
C ASP A 284 -4.19 -15.59 -21.35
N GLY A 285 -5.27 -15.19 -20.67
CA GLY A 285 -6.65 -15.57 -20.98
C GLY A 285 -7.19 -16.79 -20.23
N GLU A 286 -6.36 -17.52 -19.48
CA GLU A 286 -6.84 -18.55 -18.54
C GLU A 286 -7.26 -17.98 -17.18
N MET A 287 -6.87 -16.73 -16.89
CA MET A 287 -7.14 -16.06 -15.63
C MET A 287 -7.86 -14.72 -15.84
N ARG A 288 -8.58 -14.26 -14.81
CA ARG A 288 -9.15 -12.93 -14.82
C ARG A 288 -8.03 -11.87 -14.87
N ASP A 289 -8.15 -10.98 -15.82
CA ASP A 289 -7.32 -9.78 -15.94
C ASP A 289 -7.65 -8.81 -14.79
N MET A 290 -6.69 -8.66 -13.88
CA MET A 290 -6.81 -7.84 -12.65
C MET A 290 -5.50 -7.16 -12.24
N VAL A 291 -4.46 -7.21 -13.07
CA VAL A 291 -3.15 -6.61 -12.83
C VAL A 291 -2.77 -5.75 -14.02
N ASP A 292 -2.26 -4.55 -13.79
CA ASP A 292 -1.71 -3.68 -14.84
C ASP A 292 -0.46 -2.98 -14.31
N THR A 293 0.47 -2.63 -15.21
CA THR A 293 1.72 -1.96 -14.85
C THR A 293 1.92 -0.65 -15.59
N VAL A 294 2.29 0.41 -14.85
CA VAL A 294 2.69 1.71 -15.39
C VAL A 294 4.08 2.09 -14.89
N PRO A 295 5.06 2.33 -15.78
CA PRO A 295 6.36 2.88 -15.40
C PRO A 295 6.31 4.40 -15.22
N PHE A 296 6.97 4.92 -14.17
CA PHE A 296 7.14 6.35 -13.98
C PHE A 296 8.21 6.92 -14.92
N THR A 297 7.83 7.87 -15.77
CA THR A 297 8.74 8.53 -16.72
C THR A 297 8.95 10.02 -16.41
N GLY A 298 8.79 10.45 -15.16
CA GLY A 298 9.08 11.82 -14.73
C GLY A 298 7.89 12.79 -14.66
N SER A 299 6.71 12.43 -15.19
CA SER A 299 5.48 13.21 -15.03
C SER A 299 4.28 12.31 -14.79
N LEU A 300 3.35 12.77 -13.93
CA LEU A 300 2.09 12.10 -13.61
C LEU A 300 0.94 13.04 -13.93
N GLU A 301 0.63 13.18 -15.22
CA GLU A 301 -0.41 14.07 -15.74
C GLU A 301 -1.29 13.36 -16.78
N GLY A 302 -2.50 13.88 -17.01
CA GLY A 302 -3.41 13.45 -18.07
C GLY A 302 -3.67 11.94 -18.09
N ASP A 303 -3.51 11.33 -19.27
CA ASP A 303 -3.76 9.90 -19.51
C ASP A 303 -2.91 8.98 -18.62
N ARG A 304 -1.72 9.41 -18.20
CA ARG A 304 -0.88 8.63 -17.28
C ARG A 304 -1.47 8.58 -15.88
N MET A 305 -1.90 9.74 -15.36
CA MET A 305 -2.60 9.79 -14.08
C MET A 305 -3.86 8.93 -14.12
N LEU A 306 -4.62 9.04 -15.22
CA LEU A 306 -5.81 8.22 -15.42
C LEU A 306 -5.49 6.71 -15.45
N LYS A 307 -4.43 6.29 -16.15
CA LYS A 307 -4.00 4.90 -16.18
C LYS A 307 -3.51 4.42 -14.81
N VAL A 308 -2.71 5.21 -14.09
CA VAL A 308 -2.25 4.86 -12.72
C VAL A 308 -3.42 4.68 -11.75
N VAL A 309 -4.49 5.45 -11.91
CA VAL A 309 -5.59 5.43 -10.95
C VAL A 309 -6.68 4.40 -11.32
N LEU A 310 -6.87 4.09 -12.61
CA LEU A 310 -7.97 3.24 -13.08
C LEU A 310 -7.56 2.07 -14.00
N GLY A 311 -6.29 1.92 -14.36
CA GLY A 311 -5.83 0.93 -15.35
C GLY A 311 -6.26 -0.48 -15.01
N ALA A 312 -5.94 -0.93 -13.80
CA ALA A 312 -6.26 -2.28 -13.31
C ALA A 312 -7.77 -2.58 -13.10
N VAL A 313 -8.64 -1.56 -13.11
CA VAL A 313 -10.09 -1.73 -12.89
C VAL A 313 -10.94 -1.28 -14.08
N ASN A 314 -10.34 -0.67 -15.11
CA ASN A 314 -11.02 -0.21 -16.31
C ASN A 314 -10.34 -0.75 -17.58
N ARG A 315 -10.89 -1.86 -18.08
CA ARG A 315 -10.42 -2.56 -19.29
C ARG A 315 -10.37 -1.71 -20.56
N ARG A 316 -11.11 -0.60 -20.65
CA ARG A 316 -11.02 0.31 -21.80
C ARG A 316 -9.78 1.20 -21.73
N LEU A 317 -9.34 1.53 -20.52
CA LEU A 317 -8.13 2.32 -20.26
C LEU A 317 -6.89 1.45 -20.31
N ASP A 318 -6.96 0.22 -19.78
CA ASP A 318 -5.87 -0.76 -19.85
C ASP A 318 -5.33 -0.96 -21.29
N ARG A 319 -6.21 -1.23 -22.25
CA ARG A 319 -5.86 -1.47 -23.68
C ARG A 319 -5.14 -0.31 -24.38
N LYS A 320 -5.05 0.87 -23.75
CA LYS A 320 -4.28 2.00 -24.29
C LYS A 320 -2.84 1.91 -23.77
N ARG A 321 -1.87 1.75 -24.69
CA ARG A 321 -0.45 1.91 -24.38
C ARG A 321 -0.14 3.40 -24.14
N VAL A 322 0.43 3.72 -22.98
CA VAL A 322 0.85 5.08 -22.55
C VAL A 322 2.30 5.07 -22.09
#